data_AF-A0A183U594-F1
#
_entry.id   AF-A0A183U594-F1
#
_cell.length_a   1.000
_cell.length_b   1.000
_cell.length_c   1.000
_cell.angle_alpha   90.00
_cell.angle_beta   90.00
_cell.angle_gamma   90.00
#
_symmetry.space_group_name_H-M   'P 1'
#
loop_
_entity.id
_entity.type
_entity.pdbx_description
1 polymer ?
#
loop_
_entity_poly.entity_id
_entity_poly.type
_entity_poly.pdbx_seq_one_letter_code
_entity_poly.pdbx_strand_id
1 'polypeptide(L)'
;MFHLWITILAAVIAIAYNVFRYIHNHRNYWKRRNVIGPEPSFWFGNLKELIRPEYPAPLQIRDWTKEYGRVYGIQEGWPSTLVISDLDMMQDLFVKKFEQFYGRKTLPFIGNVDKDKDVHVFAARGLRWKRLRTLSNPVFSVNSLRK
;
A
#
# COMPACT_ATOMS: atom_id res chain seq x y z
N MET A 1 -40.21 16.66 -20.89
CA MET A 1 -39.83 15.28 -20.49
C MET A 1 -38.71 14.68 -21.34
N PHE A 2 -38.75 14.78 -22.68
CA PHE A 2 -37.69 14.25 -23.57
C PHE A 2 -36.28 14.81 -23.30
N HIS A 3 -36.14 16.13 -23.13
CA HIS A 3 -34.85 16.76 -22.81
C HIS A 3 -34.23 16.28 -21.49
N LEU A 4 -35.06 15.89 -20.50
CA LEU A 4 -34.59 15.39 -19.21
C LEU A 4 -33.91 14.01 -19.35
N TRP A 5 -34.46 13.15 -20.20
CA TRP A 5 -33.85 11.83 -20.48
C TRP A 5 -32.52 11.96 -21.23
N ILE A 6 -32.42 12.91 -22.15
CA ILE A 6 -31.17 13.20 -22.87
C ILE A 6 -30.10 13.71 -21.92
N THR A 7 -30.44 14.65 -21.02
CA THR A 7 -29.46 15.17 -20.06
C THR A 7 -29.00 14.11 -19.05
N ILE A 8 -29.91 13.25 -18.58
CA ILE A 8 -29.55 12.10 -17.72
C ILE A 8 -28.61 11.14 -18.45
N LEU A 9 -28.93 10.77 -19.70
CA LEU A 9 -28.09 9.85 -20.47
C LEU A 9 -26.70 10.44 -20.73
N ALA A 10 -26.61 11.72 -21.10
CA ALA A 10 -25.34 12.41 -21.28
C ALA A 10 -24.51 12.44 -19.99
N ALA A 11 -25.14 12.69 -18.84
CA ALA A 11 -24.48 12.67 -17.54
C ALA A 11 -23.94 11.27 -17.20
N VAL A 12 -24.72 10.21 -17.44
CA VAL A 12 -24.28 8.81 -17.21
C VAL A 12 -23.08 8.46 -18.09
N ILE A 13 -23.11 8.81 -19.38
CA ILE A 13 -21.98 8.57 -20.30
C ILE A 13 -20.74 9.34 -19.83
N ALA A 14 -20.89 10.61 -19.45
CA ALA A 14 -19.78 11.41 -18.95
C ALA A 14 -19.17 10.83 -17.66
N ILE A 15 -20.00 10.35 -16.73
CA ILE A 15 -19.53 9.66 -15.51
C ILE A 15 -18.80 8.38 -15.88
N ALA A 16 -19.38 7.54 -16.74
CA ALA A 16 -18.77 6.28 -17.18
C ALA A 16 -17.41 6.50 -17.86
N TYR A 17 -17.30 7.51 -18.73
CA TYR A 17 -16.04 7.89 -19.36
C TYR A 17 -14.99 8.33 -18.34
N ASN A 18 -15.37 9.17 -17.37
CA ASN A 18 -14.45 9.61 -16.32
C ASN A 18 -13.99 8.45 -15.43
N VAL A 19 -14.90 7.54 -15.06
CA VAL A 19 -14.57 6.33 -14.30
C VAL A 19 -13.63 5.42 -15.09
N PHE A 20 -13.94 5.16 -16.37
CA PHE A 20 -13.09 4.34 -17.23
C PHE A 20 -11.68 4.95 -17.37
N ARG A 21 -11.59 6.26 -17.61
CA ARG A 21 -10.31 6.98 -17.71
C ARG A 21 -9.53 6.91 -16.39
N TYR A 22 -10.21 7.06 -15.25
CA TYR A 22 -9.60 6.95 -13.93
C TYR A 22 -9.03 5.54 -13.69
N ILE A 23 -9.80 4.49 -13.97
CA ILE A 23 -9.37 3.09 -13.85
C ILE A 23 -8.22 2.78 -14.81
N HIS A 24 -8.31 3.22 -16.07
CA HIS A 24 -7.25 3.04 -17.05
C HIS A 24 -5.94 3.71 -16.60
N ASN A 25 -6.03 4.95 -16.10
CA ASN A 25 -4.88 5.66 -15.55
C ASN A 25 -4.33 4.98 -14.30
N HIS A 26 -5.19 4.43 -13.44
CA HIS A 26 -4.76 3.65 -12.28
C HIS A 26 -3.98 2.41 -12.71
N ARG A 27 -4.53 1.56 -13.60
CA ARG A 27 -3.87 0.33 -14.07
C ARG A 27 -2.52 0.57 -14.72
N ASN A 28 -2.41 1.66 -15.48
CA ASN A 28 -1.16 2.03 -16.16
C ASN A 28 -0.19 2.83 -15.27
N TYR A 29 -0.44 2.95 -13.96
CA TYR A 29 0.39 3.75 -13.04
C TYR A 29 1.89 3.36 -13.08
N TRP A 30 2.18 2.06 -13.00
CA TRP A 30 3.54 1.53 -13.01
C TRP A 30 4.16 1.53 -14.40
N LYS A 31 3.37 1.17 -15.42
CA LYS A 31 3.78 1.24 -16.84
C LYS A 31 4.24 2.65 -17.23
N ARG A 32 3.49 3.69 -16.85
CA ARG A 32 3.87 5.10 -17.09
C ARG A 32 5.15 5.53 -16.37
N ARG A 33 5.61 4.78 -15.37
CA ARG A 33 6.84 5.02 -14.60
C ARG A 33 7.98 4.10 -15.00
N ASN A 34 7.81 3.29 -16.04
CA ASN A 34 8.77 2.27 -16.46
C ASN A 34 9.15 1.30 -15.33
N VAL A 35 8.18 0.99 -14.45
CA VAL A 35 8.35 -0.01 -13.40
C VAL A 35 7.68 -1.29 -13.85
N ILE A 36 8.45 -2.38 -13.92
CA ILE A 36 7.97 -3.71 -14.25
C ILE A 36 7.16 -4.31 -13.10
N GLY A 37 6.31 -5.29 -13.40
CA GLY A 37 5.51 -5.98 -12.41
C GLY A 37 4.33 -6.74 -13.02
N PRO A 38 3.59 -7.50 -12.21
CA PRO A 38 2.45 -8.29 -12.67
C PRO A 38 1.30 -7.39 -13.16
N GLU A 39 0.67 -7.76 -14.28
CA GLU A 39 -0.44 -6.99 -14.84
C GLU A 39 -1.61 -6.93 -13.84
N PRO A 40 -2.10 -5.73 -13.48
CA PRO A 40 -3.20 -5.60 -12.53
C PRO A 40 -4.54 -5.98 -13.15
N SER A 41 -5.33 -6.78 -12.44
CA SER A 41 -6.73 -7.03 -12.78
C SER A 41 -7.56 -5.75 -12.71
N PHE A 42 -8.70 -5.72 -13.40
CA PHE A 42 -9.48 -4.49 -13.60
C PHE A 42 -9.97 -3.84 -12.29
N TRP A 43 -10.51 -4.64 -11.36
CA TRP A 43 -11.11 -4.12 -10.11
C TRP A 43 -10.22 -4.25 -8.88
N PHE A 44 -9.42 -5.32 -8.80
CA PHE A 44 -8.70 -5.69 -7.58
C PHE A 44 -7.18 -5.57 -7.72
N GLY A 45 -6.68 -5.13 -8.88
CA GLY A 45 -5.25 -5.14 -9.17
C GLY A 45 -4.70 -6.56 -9.03
N ASN A 46 -3.61 -6.69 -8.28
CA ASN A 46 -2.95 -7.93 -7.90
C ASN A 46 -3.38 -8.46 -6.50
N LEU A 47 -4.40 -7.86 -5.87
CA LEU A 47 -4.85 -8.28 -4.54
C LEU A 47 -5.40 -9.70 -4.54
N LYS A 48 -6.03 -10.13 -5.64
CA LYS A 48 -6.60 -11.48 -5.79
C LYS A 48 -5.55 -12.57 -5.62
N GLU A 49 -4.34 -12.35 -6.12
CA GLU A 49 -3.20 -13.26 -6.01
C GLU A 49 -2.63 -13.27 -4.59
N LEU A 50 -2.77 -12.17 -3.85
CA LEU A 50 -2.23 -12.02 -2.49
C LEU A 50 -3.16 -12.54 -1.40
N ILE A 51 -4.46 -12.64 -1.65
CA ILE A 51 -5.45 -13.09 -0.65
C ILE A 51 -5.92 -14.54 -0.86
N ARG A 52 -5.25 -15.31 -1.75
CA ARG A 52 -5.65 -16.70 -2.03
C ARG A 52 -5.47 -17.55 -0.77
N PRO A 53 -6.50 -18.26 -0.30
CA PRO A 53 -6.37 -19.10 0.90
C PRO A 53 -5.42 -20.28 0.68
N GLU A 54 -5.32 -20.79 -0.55
CA GLU A 54 -4.45 -21.91 -0.90
C GLU A 54 -2.98 -21.49 -1.12
N TYR A 55 -2.73 -20.19 -1.33
CA TYR A 55 -1.39 -19.69 -1.64
C TYR A 55 -1.06 -18.40 -0.88
N PRO A 56 -0.29 -18.48 0.22
CA PRO A 56 0.04 -17.33 1.05
C PRO A 56 0.75 -16.20 0.28
N ALA A 57 0.35 -14.96 0.57
CA ALA A 57 0.93 -13.74 -0.01
C ALA A 57 2.47 -13.71 -0.05
N PRO A 58 3.21 -14.12 1.01
CA PRO A 58 4.67 -14.10 0.98
C PRO A 58 5.27 -15.02 -0.10
N LEU A 59 4.62 -16.15 -0.40
CA LEU A 59 5.09 -17.05 -1.45
C LEU A 59 4.83 -16.46 -2.84
N GLN A 60 3.68 -15.81 -3.03
CA GLN A 60 3.39 -15.08 -4.27
C GLN A 60 4.38 -13.94 -4.51
N ILE A 61 4.70 -13.17 -3.46
CA ILE A 61 5.72 -12.11 -3.52
C ILE A 61 7.09 -12.68 -3.87
N ARG A 62 7.48 -13.81 -3.27
CA ARG A 62 8.73 -14.50 -3.60
C ARG A 62 8.78 -14.87 -5.09
N ASP A 63 7.71 -15.42 -5.63
CA ASP A 63 7.69 -15.87 -7.02
C ASP A 63 7.73 -14.69 -8.00
N TRP A 64 6.97 -13.62 -7.72
CA TRP A 64 7.09 -12.36 -8.47
C TRP A 64 8.48 -11.71 -8.36
N THR A 65 9.14 -11.82 -7.20
CA THR A 65 10.53 -11.33 -7.07
C THR A 65 11.49 -12.13 -7.94
N LYS A 66 11.26 -13.43 -8.14
CA LYS A 66 12.04 -14.25 -9.08
C LYS A 66 11.79 -13.86 -10.53
N GLU A 67 10.55 -13.51 -10.87
CA GLU A 67 10.11 -13.18 -12.23
C GLU A 67 10.47 -11.75 -12.65
N TYR A 68 10.15 -10.76 -11.81
CA TYR A 68 10.33 -9.33 -12.08
C TYR A 68 11.58 -8.74 -11.43
N GLY A 69 12.37 -9.55 -10.73
CA GLY A 69 13.60 -9.13 -10.09
C GLY A 69 13.38 -8.36 -8.78
N ARG A 70 14.42 -7.62 -8.36
CA ARG A 70 14.51 -7.08 -6.99
C ARG A 70 13.56 -5.92 -6.71
N VAL A 71 13.10 -5.21 -7.75
CA VAL A 71 12.26 -4.02 -7.62
C VAL A 71 11.15 -4.08 -8.66
N TYR A 72 9.91 -4.12 -8.22
CA TYR A 72 8.74 -4.21 -9.10
C TYR A 72 7.50 -3.59 -8.46
N GLY A 73 6.56 -3.17 -9.29
CA GLY A 73 5.31 -2.54 -8.87
C GLY A 73 4.16 -3.52 -8.84
N ILE A 74 3.33 -3.45 -7.79
CA ILE A 74 2.06 -4.17 -7.68
C ILE A 74 0.92 -3.19 -7.37
N GLN A 75 -0.32 -3.62 -7.54
CA GLN A 75 -1.50 -2.85 -7.15
C GLN A 75 -2.38 -3.68 -6.23
N GLU A 76 -2.49 -3.30 -4.96
CA GLU A 76 -3.25 -4.06 -3.96
C GLU A 76 -4.70 -3.55 -3.88
N GLY A 77 -5.39 -3.57 -5.02
CA GLY A 77 -6.63 -2.84 -5.25
C GLY A 77 -6.32 -1.43 -5.76
N TRP A 78 -6.66 -0.41 -4.96
CA TRP A 78 -6.39 0.99 -5.27
C TRP A 78 -4.99 1.50 -4.89
N PRO A 79 -4.34 1.01 -3.83
CA PRO A 79 -2.95 1.38 -3.54
C PRO A 79 -2.00 0.81 -4.60
N SER A 80 -1.15 1.67 -5.18
CA SER A 80 0.00 1.23 -5.97
C SER A 80 1.20 1.07 -5.04
N THR A 81 1.69 -0.16 -4.90
CA THR A 81 2.75 -0.54 -3.95
C THR A 81 4.03 -0.94 -4.69
N LEU A 82 5.17 -0.41 -4.28
CA LEU A 82 6.48 -0.82 -4.78
C LEU A 82 7.04 -1.92 -3.87
N VAL A 83 7.39 -3.07 -4.44
CA VAL A 83 8.07 -4.15 -3.73
C VAL A 83 9.57 -4.02 -3.97
N ILE A 84 10.35 -4.06 -2.89
CA ILE A 84 11.79 -3.82 -2.91
C ILE A 84 12.47 -4.92 -2.11
N SER A 85 13.45 -5.58 -2.72
CA SER A 85 14.36 -6.54 -2.10
C SER A 85 15.83 -6.20 -2.35
N ASP A 86 16.10 -5.00 -2.88
CA ASP A 86 17.46 -4.47 -3.04
C ASP A 86 17.99 -3.90 -1.72
N LEU A 87 19.18 -4.34 -1.31
CA LEU A 87 19.76 -4.00 0.00
C LEU A 87 20.07 -2.50 0.12
N ASP A 88 20.62 -1.90 -0.93
CA ASP A 88 21.01 -0.49 -0.91
C ASP A 88 19.77 0.41 -0.80
N MET A 89 18.72 0.08 -1.57
CA MET A 89 17.43 0.77 -1.45
C MET A 89 16.79 0.57 -0.07
N MET A 90 16.84 -0.64 0.51
CA MET A 90 16.30 -0.86 1.85
C MET A 90 17.06 -0.07 2.91
N GLN A 91 18.39 0.01 2.83
CA GLN A 91 19.19 0.83 3.75
C GLN A 91 18.83 2.31 3.60
N ASP A 92 18.65 2.79 2.38
CA ASP A 92 18.24 4.16 2.12
C ASP A 92 16.86 4.47 2.72
N LEU A 93 15.87 3.59 2.51
CA LEU A 93 14.48 3.80 2.94
C LEU A 93 14.31 3.66 4.45
N PHE A 94 14.87 2.60 5.05
CA PHE A 94 14.65 2.29 6.46
C PHE A 94 15.63 3.00 7.42
N VAL A 95 16.80 3.42 6.93
CA VAL A 95 17.84 4.03 7.78
C VAL A 95 18.10 5.47 7.37
N LYS A 96 18.62 5.71 6.16
CA LYS A 96 19.12 7.04 5.78
C LYS A 96 18.00 8.07 5.63
N LYS A 97 16.83 7.65 5.13
CA LYS A 97 15.66 8.49 4.85
C LYS A 97 14.46 8.12 5.71
N PHE A 98 14.69 7.61 6.92
CA PHE A 98 13.62 7.17 7.82
C PHE A 98 12.55 8.26 8.05
N GLU A 99 12.94 9.53 8.16
CA GLU A 99 12.02 10.67 8.33
C GLU A 99 11.04 10.86 7.16
N GLN A 100 11.27 10.24 5.99
CA GLN A 100 10.35 10.24 4.85
C GLN A 100 9.47 8.97 4.82
N PHE A 101 9.91 7.88 5.45
CA PHE A 101 9.30 6.54 5.36
C PHE A 101 8.89 5.97 6.73
N TYR A 102 8.66 6.82 7.74
CA TYR A 102 8.32 6.38 9.10
C TYR A 102 6.93 5.73 9.25
N GLY A 103 6.08 5.83 8.21
CA GLY A 103 4.71 5.33 8.23
C GLY A 103 4.58 3.90 7.72
N ARG A 104 4.08 2.98 8.56
CA ARG A 104 3.69 1.64 8.10
C ARG A 104 2.38 1.69 7.33
N LYS A 105 2.22 0.91 6.26
CA LYS A 105 0.95 0.77 5.51
C LYS A 105 -0.22 0.50 6.47
N THR A 106 -1.30 1.27 6.32
CA THR A 106 -2.57 1.04 7.03
C THR A 106 -3.57 0.35 6.12
N LEU A 107 -4.45 -0.44 6.71
CA LEU A 107 -5.63 -0.94 6.01
C LEU A 107 -6.67 0.19 5.95
N PRO A 108 -7.45 0.31 4.85
CA PRO A 108 -8.47 1.34 4.71
C PRO A 108 -9.56 1.32 5.81
N PHE A 109 -9.72 0.18 6.48
CA PHE A 109 -10.72 -0.03 7.54
C PHE A 109 -10.18 0.24 8.95
N ILE A 110 -8.86 0.47 9.08
CA ILE A 110 -8.27 0.91 10.34
C ILE A 110 -8.48 2.42 10.40
N GLY A 111 -8.98 2.92 11.54
CA GLY A 111 -9.28 4.33 11.77
C GLY A 111 -8.11 5.28 11.49
N ASN A 112 -8.36 6.58 11.62
CA ASN A 112 -7.36 7.57 11.31
C ASN A 112 -6.28 7.58 12.40
N VAL A 113 -5.21 6.82 12.19
CA VAL A 113 -4.03 6.70 13.08
C VAL A 113 -3.43 8.04 13.53
N ASP A 114 -3.58 9.10 12.73
CA ASP A 114 -3.06 10.42 13.05
C ASP A 114 -4.01 11.23 13.96
N LYS A 115 -5.31 10.89 13.97
CA LYS A 115 -6.35 11.58 14.77
C LYS A 115 -6.85 10.77 15.97
N ASP A 116 -6.82 9.45 15.88
CA ASP A 116 -7.41 8.56 16.88
C ASP A 116 -6.64 8.62 18.19
N LYS A 117 -7.35 8.65 19.33
CA LYS A 117 -6.72 8.77 20.66
C LYS A 117 -6.04 7.47 21.11
N ASP A 118 -6.56 6.33 20.69
CA ASP A 118 -6.11 5.00 21.12
C ASP A 118 -5.39 4.27 19.99
N VAL A 119 -4.11 4.59 19.80
CA VAL A 119 -3.27 3.96 18.78
C VAL A 119 -2.09 3.29 19.45
N HIS A 120 -1.99 1.97 19.27
CA HIS A 120 -0.89 1.17 19.75
C HIS A 120 0.41 1.43 18.97
N VAL A 121 1.55 1.04 19.55
CA VAL A 121 2.90 1.30 18.99
C VAL A 121 3.13 0.68 17.60
N PHE A 122 2.38 -0.35 17.22
CA PHE A 122 2.50 -0.95 15.87
C PHE A 122 1.81 -0.13 14.78
N ALA A 123 0.75 0.63 15.11
CA ALA A 123 0.03 1.48 14.17
C ALA A 123 0.48 2.95 14.23
N ALA A 124 0.99 3.41 15.38
CA ALA A 124 1.49 4.77 15.53
C ALA A 124 2.62 5.08 14.55
N ARG A 125 2.71 6.35 14.13
CA ARG A 125 3.71 6.87 13.18
C ARG A 125 4.37 8.14 13.72
N GLY A 126 5.51 8.52 13.16
CA GLY A 126 6.20 9.78 13.45
C GLY A 126 6.50 10.00 14.93
N LEU A 127 6.26 11.23 15.41
CA LEU A 127 6.55 11.63 16.80
C LEU A 127 5.79 10.79 17.84
N ARG A 128 4.54 10.40 17.54
CA ARG A 128 3.73 9.56 18.42
C ARG A 128 4.36 8.18 18.59
N TRP A 129 4.78 7.57 17.50
CA TRP A 129 5.52 6.31 17.54
C TRP A 129 6.81 6.44 18.35
N LYS A 130 7.58 7.50 18.13
CA LYS A 130 8.82 7.77 18.88
C LYS A 130 8.57 7.82 20.39
N ARG A 131 7.54 8.55 20.84
CA ARG A 131 7.14 8.62 22.25
C ARG A 131 6.77 7.25 22.83
N LEU A 132 5.86 6.52 22.16
CA LEU A 132 5.43 5.18 22.62
C LEU A 132 6.58 4.18 22.65
N ARG A 133 7.49 4.25 21.67
CA ARG A 133 8.67 3.37 21.61
C ARG A 133 9.65 3.68 22.74
N THR A 134 9.93 4.96 23.02
CA THR A 134 10.78 5.37 24.14
C THR A 134 10.24 4.88 25.48
N LEU A 135 8.93 4.96 25.70
CA LEU A 135 8.29 4.50 26.94
C LEU A 135 8.33 2.98 27.11
N SER A 136 8.18 2.23 26.01
CA SER A 136 8.16 0.75 26.06
C SER A 136 9.55 0.12 26.07
N ASN A 137 10.58 0.80 25.56
CA ASN A 137 11.92 0.24 25.40
C ASN A 137 12.55 -0.33 26.70
N PRO A 138 12.43 0.31 27.89
CA PRO A 138 13.03 -0.20 29.12
C PRO A 138 12.51 -1.58 29.55
N VAL A 139 11.26 -1.93 29.19
CA VAL A 139 10.65 -3.23 29.52
C VAL A 139 11.36 -4.37 28.78
N PHE A 140 11.89 -4.11 27.60
CA PHE A 140 12.60 -5.09 26.78
C PHE A 140 14.13 -5.03 26.96
N SER A 141 14.62 -4.39 28.02
CA SER A 141 16.05 -4.39 28.34
C SER A 141 16.50 -5.77 28.83
N VAL A 142 17.78 -6.11 28.63
CA VAL A 142 18.38 -7.37 29.11
C VAL A 142 18.17 -7.53 30.62
N ASN A 143 18.27 -6.45 31.39
CA ASN A 143 18.06 -6.47 32.85
C ASN A 143 16.61 -6.77 33.23
N SER A 144 15.64 -6.27 32.45
CA SER A 144 14.22 -6.53 32.68
C SER A 144 13.83 -7.96 32.31
N LEU A 145 14.41 -8.52 31.24
CA LEU A 145 14.11 -9.89 30.77
C LEU A 145 14.78 -11.00 31.59
N ARG A 146 15.85 -10.67 32.33
CA ARG A 146 16.55 -11.62 33.21
C ARG A 146 15.90 -11.77 34.59
N LYS A 147 14.96 -10.89 34.94
CA LYS A 147 14.14 -11.00 36.15
C LYS A 147 12.95 -11.90 35.87
#